data_AF-A0A1H1S366-F1
#
_entry.id   AF-A0A1H1S366-F1
#
_cell.length_a   1.000
_cell.length_b   1.000
_cell.length_c   1.000
_cell.angle_alpha   90.00
_cell.angle_beta   90.00
_cell.angle_gamma   90.00
#
_symmetry.space_group_name_H-M   'P 1'
#
loop_
_entity.id
_entity.type
_entity.pdbx_description
1 polymer ?
#
loop_
_entity_poly.entity_id
_entity_poly.type
_entity_poly.pdbx_seq_one_letter_code
_entity_poly.pdbx_strand_id
1 'polypeptide(L)'
;MLHLTRRQYLETGILLAIVMVVYAWYVQEWIFSLIAAGVLLVSLIIPVLFKPIAFLWFGLAKILSFITSHIILTLLFFFLVTPVGIFRKMLGRDSLLLKGFKKSSDSVMQERDHTYTSSNLNNPF
;
A
#
# COMPACT_ATOMS: atom_id res chain seq x y z
N MET A 1 9.91 0.26 15.62
CA MET A 1 9.91 -1.15 16.07
C MET A 1 8.59 -1.80 15.65
N LEU A 2 8.60 -3.05 15.17
CA LEU A 2 7.35 -3.81 14.94
C LEU A 2 6.69 -4.05 16.29
N HIS A 3 5.66 -3.27 16.63
CA HIS A 3 4.83 -3.51 17.80
C HIS A 3 3.82 -4.61 17.45
N LEU A 4 4.20 -5.86 17.70
CA LEU A 4 3.31 -6.99 17.49
C LEU A 4 2.41 -7.17 18.71
N THR A 5 1.11 -7.27 18.45
CA THR A 5 0.08 -7.47 19.46
C THR A 5 0.00 -8.93 19.87
N ARG A 6 -0.50 -9.21 21.08
CA ARG A 6 -0.73 -10.58 21.55
C ARG A 6 -1.60 -11.41 20.58
N ARG A 7 -2.53 -10.75 19.88
CA ARG A 7 -3.38 -11.37 18.86
C ARG A 7 -2.57 -11.89 17.67
N GLN A 8 -1.60 -11.12 17.17
CA GLN A 8 -0.76 -11.54 16.05
C GLN A 8 0.11 -12.76 16.40
N TYR A 9 0.56 -12.87 17.65
CA TYR A 9 1.27 -14.06 18.11
C TYR A 9 0.36 -15.29 18.16
N LEU A 10 -0.89 -15.13 18.63
CA LEU A 10 -1.91 -16.19 18.63
C LEU A 10 -2.24 -16.62 17.21
N GLU A 11 -2.53 -15.67 16.31
CA GLU A 11 -2.82 -15.93 14.90
C GLU A 11 -1.68 -16.69 14.22
N THR A 12 -0.43 -16.33 14.51
CA THR A 12 0.74 -17.03 13.95
C THR A 12 0.81 -18.48 14.43
N GLY A 13 0.57 -18.73 15.72
CA GLY A 13 0.59 -20.10 16.26
C GLY A 13 -0.59 -20.94 15.78
N ILE A 14 -1.78 -20.35 15.62
CA ILE A 14 -2.95 -21.01 15.03
C ILE A 14 -2.68 -21.36 13.56
N LEU A 15 -2.13 -20.42 12.78
CA LEU A 15 -1.76 -20.68 11.39
C LEU A 15 -0.73 -21.81 11.27
N LEU A 16 0.29 -21.81 12.14
CA LEU A 16 1.28 -22.90 12.18
C LEU A 16 0.61 -24.25 12.48
N ALA A 17 -0.31 -24.29 13.45
CA ALA A 17 -1.04 -25.49 13.81
C ALA A 17 -1.91 -25.99 12.63
N ILE A 18 -2.61 -25.09 11.92
CA ILE A 18 -3.40 -25.42 10.74
C ILE A 18 -2.51 -26.02 9.64
N VAL A 19 -1.35 -25.40 9.35
CA VAL A 19 -0.39 -25.92 8.37
C VAL A 19 0.08 -27.32 8.75
N MET A 20 0.36 -27.56 10.04
CA MET A 20 0.74 -28.89 10.53
C MET A 20 -0.39 -29.93 10.40
N VAL A 21 -1.65 -29.55 10.62
CA VAL A 21 -2.81 -30.44 10.41
C VAL A 21 -2.96 -30.79 8.94
N VAL A 22 -2.86 -29.81 8.04
CA VAL A 22 -2.91 -30.04 6.59
C VAL A 22 -1.78 -30.98 6.15
N TYR A 23 -0.58 -30.77 6.69
CA TYR A 23 0.56 -31.64 6.42
C TYR A 23 0.34 -33.07 6.98
N ALA A 24 -0.21 -33.20 8.18
CA ALA A 24 -0.54 -34.50 8.78
C ALA A 24 -1.56 -35.28 7.93
N TRP A 25 -2.56 -34.58 7.36
CA TRP A 25 -3.53 -35.18 6.46
C TRP A 25 -2.89 -35.70 5.17
N TYR A 26 -1.89 -35.00 4.64
CA TYR A 26 -1.14 -35.44 3.46
C TYR A 26 -0.28 -36.68 3.73
N VAL A 27 0.38 -36.75 4.89
CA VAL A 27 1.29 -37.84 5.24
C VAL A 27 0.54 -39.07 5.81
N GLN A 28 -0.75 -38.91 6.18
CA GLN A 28 -1.59 -39.94 6.81
C GLN A 28 -1.03 -40.50 8.14
N GLU A 29 -0.15 -39.75 8.80
CA GLU A 29 0.49 -40.14 10.05
C GLU A 29 -0.14 -39.41 11.24
N TRP A 30 -0.71 -40.18 12.17
CA TRP A 30 -1.47 -39.67 13.31
C TRP A 30 -0.60 -38.87 14.31
N ILE A 31 0.70 -39.18 14.37
CA ILE A 31 1.67 -38.53 15.26
C ILE A 31 1.75 -37.02 14.96
N PHE A 32 1.71 -36.63 13.69
CA PHE A 32 1.74 -35.21 13.31
C PHE A 32 0.48 -34.46 13.72
N SER A 33 -0.67 -35.14 13.76
CA SER A 33 -1.92 -34.55 14.26
C SER A 33 -1.84 -34.29 15.78
N LEU A 34 -1.22 -35.20 16.53
CA LEU A 34 -0.99 -35.01 17.98
C LEU A 34 -0.04 -33.83 18.25
N ILE A 35 1.03 -33.71 17.47
CA ILE A 35 1.97 -32.58 17.56
C ILE A 35 1.26 -31.26 17.24
N ALA A 36 0.42 -31.23 16.20
CA ALA A 36 -0.33 -30.04 15.83
C ALA A 36 -1.31 -29.60 16.95
N ALA A 37 -1.98 -30.55 17.60
CA ALA A 37 -2.83 -30.26 18.75
C ALA A 37 -2.04 -29.67 19.93
N GLY A 38 -0.85 -30.20 20.21
CA GLY A 38 0.06 -29.65 21.21
C GLY A 38 0.49 -28.21 20.89
N VAL A 39 0.87 -27.95 19.65
CA VAL A 39 1.24 -26.61 19.17
C VAL A 39 0.08 -25.62 19.31
N LEU A 40 -1.15 -26.05 18.99
CA LEU A 40 -2.35 -25.23 19.15
C LEU A 40 -2.59 -24.88 20.62
N LEU A 41 -2.49 -25.85 21.54
CA LEU A 41 -2.63 -25.61 22.98
C LEU A 41 -1.55 -24.65 23.49
N VAL A 42 -0.29 -24.84 23.08
CA VAL A 42 0.82 -23.94 23.46
C VAL A 42 0.59 -22.53 22.93
N SER A 43 0.07 -22.39 21.71
CA SER A 43 -0.30 -21.08 21.15
C SER A 43 -1.33 -20.37 22.01
N LEU A 44 -2.34 -21.08 22.51
CA LEU A 44 -3.40 -20.50 23.32
C LEU A 44 -2.93 -20.09 24.72
N ILE A 45 -2.08 -20.91 25.36
CA ILE A 45 -1.60 -20.69 26.73
C ILE A 45 -0.48 -19.64 26.74
N ILE A 46 0.54 -19.80 25.89
CA ILE A 46 1.76 -18.97 25.86
C ILE A 46 2.04 -18.50 24.44
N PRO A 47 1.26 -17.53 23.91
CA PRO A 47 1.45 -17.03 22.56
C PRO A 47 2.80 -16.34 22.35
N VAL A 48 3.43 -15.85 23.42
CA VAL A 48 4.74 -15.16 23.37
C VAL A 48 5.84 -16.04 22.77
N LEU A 49 5.72 -17.38 22.84
CA LEU A 49 6.69 -18.29 22.25
C LEU A 49 6.75 -18.18 20.70
N PHE A 50 5.65 -17.75 20.07
CA PHE A 50 5.56 -17.56 18.61
C PHE A 50 6.03 -16.18 18.16
N LYS A 51 6.49 -15.33 19.08
CA LYS A 51 7.02 -13.98 18.79
C LYS A 51 8.11 -13.93 17.70
N PRO A 52 9.17 -14.77 17.70
CA PRO A 52 10.22 -14.67 16.68
C PRO A 52 9.70 -15.00 15.28
N ILE A 53 8.82 -16.00 15.17
CA ILE A 53 8.19 -16.42 13.91
C ILE A 53 7.26 -15.31 13.42
N ALA A 54 6.42 -14.78 14.30
CA ALA A 54 5.52 -13.67 13.99
C ALA A 54 6.32 -12.44 13.53
N PHE A 55 7.43 -12.13 14.19
CA PHE A 55 8.29 -11.00 13.81
C PHE A 55 8.87 -11.14 12.41
N LEU A 56 9.37 -12.32 12.05
CA LEU A 56 9.87 -12.57 10.71
C LEU A 56 8.74 -12.49 9.68
N TRP A 57 7.62 -13.17 9.94
CA TRP A 57 6.47 -13.23 9.04
C TRP A 57 5.85 -11.85 8.76
N PHE A 58 5.49 -11.12 9.81
CA PHE A 58 4.91 -9.79 9.68
C PHE A 58 5.94 -8.75 9.21
N GLY A 59 7.23 -8.95 9.51
CA GLY A 59 8.31 -8.14 8.97
C GLY A 59 8.38 -8.25 7.44
N LEU A 60 8.35 -9.46 6.91
CA LEU A 60 8.30 -9.71 5.47
C LEU A 60 7.02 -9.13 4.84
N ALA A 61 5.86 -9.36 5.46
CA ALA A 61 4.59 -8.82 4.99
C ALA A 61 4.61 -7.28 4.91
N LYS A 62 5.25 -6.61 5.88
CA LYS A 62 5.42 -5.16 5.89
C LYS A 62 6.28 -4.67 4.73
N ILE A 63 7.40 -5.34 4.46
CA ILE A 63 8.29 -5.00 3.34
C ILE A 63 7.54 -5.16 2.02
N LEU A 64 6.82 -6.27 1.87
CA LEU A 64 6.01 -6.55 0.69
C LEU A 64 4.89 -5.51 0.50
N SER A 65 4.21 -5.13 1.59
CA SER A 65 3.17 -4.09 1.57
C SER A 65 3.74 -2.72 1.20
N PHE A 66 4.92 -2.37 1.70
CA PHE A 66 5.60 -1.12 1.34
C PHE A 66 5.86 -1.05 -0.16
N ILE A 67 6.42 -2.12 -0.75
CA ILE A 67 6.69 -2.20 -2.19
C ILE A 67 5.37 -2.14 -2.97
N THR A 68 4.37 -2.91 -2.54
CA THR A 68 3.06 -2.97 -3.21
C THR A 68 2.37 -1.61 -3.26
N SER A 69 2.45 -0.81 -2.20
CA SER A 69 1.87 0.54 -2.19
C SER A 69 2.47 1.44 -3.27
N HIS A 70 3.79 1.34 -3.51
CA HIS A 70 4.46 2.11 -4.56
C HIS A 70 4.10 1.58 -5.95
N ILE A 71 4.02 0.26 -6.10
CA ILE A 71 3.60 -0.38 -7.35
C ILE A 71 2.19 0.08 -7.73
N ILE A 72 1.23 0.00 -6.80
CA ILE A 72 -0.16 0.41 -7.05
C ILE A 72 -0.22 1.88 -7.46
N LEU A 73 0.49 2.77 -6.74
CA LEU A 73 0.51 4.19 -7.08
C LEU A 73 1.11 4.45 -8.47
N THR A 74 2.22 3.76 -8.80
CA THR A 74 2.88 3.85 -10.11
C THR A 74 1.95 3.35 -11.21
N LEU A 75 1.28 2.22 -10.99
CA LEU A 75 0.30 1.66 -11.92
C LEU A 75 -0.86 2.64 -12.12
N LEU A 76 -1.41 3.18 -11.04
CA LEU A 76 -2.52 4.13 -11.08
C LEU A 76 -2.12 5.40 -11.85
N PHE A 77 -0.94 5.94 -11.59
CA PHE A 77 -0.42 7.07 -12.34
C PHE A 77 -0.30 6.73 -13.83
N PHE A 78 0.32 5.59 -14.17
CA PHE A 78 0.58 5.23 -15.56
C PHE A 78 -0.68 4.86 -16.35
N PHE A 79 -1.69 4.25 -15.71
CA PHE A 79 -2.91 3.77 -16.37
C PHE A 79 -4.11 4.70 -16.25
N LEU A 80 -4.13 5.63 -15.29
CA LEU A 80 -5.22 6.61 -15.17
C LEU A 80 -4.72 8.02 -15.51
N VAL A 81 -3.70 8.51 -14.80
CA VAL A 81 -3.28 9.91 -14.90
C VAL A 81 -2.59 10.20 -16.23
N THR A 82 -1.63 9.37 -16.61
CA THR A 82 -0.87 9.52 -17.86
C THR A 82 -1.77 9.48 -19.10
N PRO A 83 -2.68 8.50 -19.31
CA PRO A 83 -3.53 8.51 -20.48
C PRO A 83 -4.49 9.69 -20.48
N VAL A 84 -5.04 10.11 -19.33
CA VAL A 84 -5.86 11.34 -19.26
C VAL A 84 -5.06 12.57 -19.73
N GLY A 85 -3.79 12.69 -19.33
CA GLY A 85 -2.89 13.72 -19.82
C GLY A 85 -2.63 13.65 -21.34
N ILE A 86 -2.41 12.45 -21.86
CA ILE A 86 -2.21 12.19 -23.30
C ILE A 86 -3.48 12.55 -24.08
N PHE A 87 -4.65 12.10 -23.64
CA PHE A 87 -5.95 12.44 -24.23
C PHE A 87 -6.15 13.96 -24.23
N ARG A 88 -5.90 14.64 -23.11
CA ARG A 88 -6.00 16.11 -23.03
C ARG A 88 -5.07 16.81 -24.02
N LYS A 89 -3.84 16.31 -24.18
CA LYS A 89 -2.87 16.80 -25.16
C LYS A 89 -3.33 16.57 -26.60
N MET A 90 -3.92 15.41 -26.89
CA MET A 90 -4.45 15.06 -28.20
C MET A 90 -5.66 15.93 -28.58
N LEU A 91 -6.52 16.27 -27.60
CA LEU A 91 -7.63 17.21 -27.76
C LEU A 91 -7.16 18.67 -27.94
N GLY A 92 -5.85 18.93 -27.99
CA GLY A 92 -5.29 20.25 -28.24
C GLY A 92 -5.39 21.23 -27.06
N ARG A 93 -5.80 20.77 -25.87
CA ARG A 93 -5.94 21.62 -24.69
C ARG A 93 -4.57 21.86 -24.03
N ASP A 94 -3.90 22.91 -24.49
CA ASP A 94 -2.64 23.40 -23.94
C ASP A 94 -2.89 24.51 -22.91
N SER A 95 -3.45 24.15 -21.75
CA SER A 95 -3.76 25.10 -20.67
C SER A 95 -2.53 25.76 -20.05
N LEU A 96 -1.33 25.19 -20.27
CA LEU A 96 -0.07 25.69 -19.73
C LEU A 96 0.78 26.41 -20.79
N LEU A 97 0.26 26.59 -22.01
CA LEU A 97 0.97 27.21 -23.14
C LEU A 97 2.38 26.61 -23.37
N LEU A 98 2.52 25.31 -23.10
CA LEU A 98 3.79 24.58 -23.13
C LEU A 98 4.43 24.62 -24.52
N LYS A 99 3.64 24.73 -25.58
CA LYS A 99 4.13 24.85 -26.96
C LYS A 99 4.90 26.15 -27.21
N GLY A 100 4.57 27.23 -26.50
CA GLY A 100 5.19 28.56 -26.65
C GLY A 100 6.35 28.82 -25.67
N PHE A 101 6.46 28.00 -24.62
CA PHE A 101 7.48 28.17 -23.60
C PHE A 101 8.91 28.08 -24.19
N LYS A 102 9.72 29.12 -23.98
CA LYS A 102 11.10 29.29 -24.49
C LYS A 102 11.26 29.36 -26.02
N LYS A 103 10.17 29.50 -26.78
CA LYS A 103 10.26 29.71 -28.24
C LYS A 103 10.24 31.18 -28.65
N SER A 104 9.73 32.07 -27.79
CA SER A 104 9.70 33.52 -27.98
C SER A 104 10.32 34.22 -26.76
N SER A 105 10.64 35.50 -26.93
CA SER A 105 10.91 36.44 -25.85
C SER A 105 9.64 36.83 -25.06
N ASP A 106 8.45 36.47 -25.57
CA ASP A 106 7.17 36.77 -24.93
C ASP A 106 6.89 35.87 -23.71
N SER A 107 6.26 36.44 -22.70
CA SER A 107 5.84 35.72 -21.50
C SER A 107 4.68 34.77 -21.79
N VAL A 108 4.77 33.53 -21.29
CA VAL A 108 3.66 32.55 -21.31
C VAL A 108 2.77 32.63 -20.07
N MET A 109 3.13 33.44 -19.07
CA MET A 109 2.23 33.73 -17.96
C MET A 109 1.06 34.56 -18.50
N GLN A 110 -0.17 34.20 -18.12
CA GLN A 110 -1.31 35.08 -18.35
C GLN A 110 -1.17 36.32 -17.47
N GLU A 111 -1.11 37.50 -18.10
CA GLU A 111 -1.25 38.76 -17.37
C GLU A 111 -2.66 38.85 -16.79
N ARG A 112 -2.73 39.06 -15.48
CA ARG A 112 -3.98 39.24 -14.76
C ARG A 112 -4.13 40.71 -14.42
N ASP A 113 -4.55 41.49 -15.41
CA ASP A 113 -4.92 42.89 -15.24
C ASP A 113 -6.30 43.01 -14.61
N HIS A 114 -6.42 42.56 -13.36
CA HIS A 114 -7.64 42.76 -12.60
C HIS A 114 -7.42 43.81 -11.51
N THR A 115 -8.33 44.78 -11.42
CA THR A 115 -8.31 45.78 -10.36
C THR A 115 -8.91 45.16 -9.10
N TYR A 116 -8.08 44.94 -8.08
CA TYR A 116 -8.49 44.34 -6.81
C TYR A 116 -9.55 45.22 -6.13
N THR A 117 -10.81 44.79 -6.18
CA THR A 117 -11.93 45.45 -5.50
C THR A 117 -12.23 44.75 -4.18
N SER A 118 -12.73 45.48 -3.17
CA SER A 118 -13.09 44.96 -1.84
C SER A 118 -14.03 43.75 -1.87
N SER A 119 -14.87 43.62 -2.90
CA SER A 119 -15.72 42.45 -3.12
C SER A 119 -14.96 41.13 -3.34
N ASN A 120 -13.71 41.17 -3.79
CA ASN A 120 -12.86 39.96 -3.98
C ASN A 120 -12.34 39.39 -2.66
N LEU A 121 -12.39 40.17 -1.58
CA LEU A 121 -11.99 39.67 -0.25
C LEU A 121 -12.94 38.59 0.27
N ASN A 122 -14.19 38.60 -0.20
CA ASN A 122 -15.21 37.64 0.18
C ASN A 122 -15.24 36.37 -0.71
N ASN A 123 -14.63 36.42 -1.90
CA ASN A 123 -14.47 35.28 -2.80
C ASN A 123 -13.11 35.36 -3.51
N PRO A 124 -12.05 34.81 -2.89
CA PRO A 124 -10.67 34.96 -3.34
C PRO A 124 -10.24 33.99 -4.46
N PHE A 125 -11.14 33.13 -4.96
CA PHE A 125 -10.84 32.10 -5.97
C PHE A 125 -11.76 32.19 -7.18
#